data_AF-A0A345JR14-F1
#
_entry.id   AF-A0A345JR14-F1
#
_cell.length_a   1.000
_cell.length_b   1.000
_cell.length_c   1.000
_cell.angle_alpha   90.00
_cell.angle_beta   90.00
_cell.angle_gamma   90.00
#
_symmetry.space_group_name_H-M   'P 1'
#
loop_
_entity.id
_entity.type
_entity.pdbx_description
1 polymer ?
#
loop_
_entity_poly.entity_id
_entity_poly.type
_entity_poly.pdbx_seq_one_letter_code
_entity_poly.pdbx_strand_id
1 'polypeptide(L)' 'MKFERLLFLVIFISICSLCYAYYVKDNGKKITVSKKVANTIDDIEIQDGEALSQQQIINIIQNNSASTEEL' A
#
# COMPACT_ATOMS: atom_id res chain seq x y z
N MET A 1 -10.11 -4.63 40.14
CA MET A 1 -10.47 -3.20 40.00
C MET A 1 -9.39 -2.34 39.31
N LYS A 2 -8.23 -2.02 39.92
CA LYS A 2 -7.20 -1.16 39.26
C LYS A 2 -6.35 -1.90 38.22
N PHE A 3 -5.94 -3.13 38.53
CA PHE A 3 -5.09 -3.95 37.65
C PHE A 3 -5.84 -4.41 36.39
N GLU A 4 -7.10 -4.82 36.51
CA GLU A 4 -7.95 -5.21 35.38
C GLU A 4 -8.17 -4.05 34.41
N ARG A 5 -8.33 -2.82 34.92
CA ARG A 5 -8.44 -1.61 34.08
C ARG A 5 -7.15 -1.34 33.31
N LEU A 6 -5.99 -1.53 33.93
CA LEU A 6 -4.69 -1.38 33.28
C LEU A 6 -4.51 -2.41 32.16
N LEU A 7 -4.88 -3.66 32.43
CA LEU A 7 -4.77 -4.78 31.49
C LEU A 7 -5.70 -4.57 30.28
N PHE A 8 -6.93 -4.09 30.53
CA PHE A 8 -7.86 -3.71 29.46
C PHE A 8 -7.30 -2.58 28.58
N LEU A 9 -6.65 -1.59 29.19
CA LEU A 9 -6.07 -0.45 28.48
C LEU A 9 -4.90 -0.88 27.57
N VAL A 10 -4.05 -1.80 28.03
CA VAL A 10 -2.95 -2.36 27.23
C VAL A 10 -3.48 -3.18 26.05
N ILE A 11 -4.49 -4.02 26.27
CA ILE A 11 -5.13 -4.79 25.18
C ILE A 11 -5.77 -3.84 24.16
N PHE A 12 -6.48 -2.82 24.64
CA PHE A 12 -7.14 -1.85 23.77
C PHE A 12 -6.14 -1.08 22.89
N ILE A 13 -5.04 -0.59 23.47
CA ILE A 13 -3.96 0.07 22.72
C ILE A 13 -3.38 -0.86 21.65
N SER A 14 -3.15 -2.14 22.00
CA SER A 14 -2.61 -3.13 21.06
C SER A 14 -3.55 -3.38 19.87
N ILE A 15 -4.86 -3.47 20.13
CA ILE A 15 -5.85 -3.67 19.07
C ILE A 15 -5.92 -2.43 18.17
N CYS A 16 -5.95 -1.22 18.75
CA CYS A 16 -5.95 0.02 17.98
C CYS A 16 -4.71 0.16 17.08
N SER A 17 -3.53 -0.23 17.57
CA SER A 17 -2.29 -0.23 16.78
C SER A 17 -2.36 -1.18 15.57
N LEU A 18 -2.91 -2.39 15.76
CA LEU A 18 -3.09 -3.36 14.69
C LEU A 18 -4.12 -2.89 13.65
N CYS A 19 -5.24 -2.31 14.10
CA CYS A 19 -6.25 -1.72 13.20
C CYS A 19 -5.68 -0.54 12.40
N TYR A 20 -4.89 0.32 13.04
CA TYR A 20 -4.24 1.45 12.36
C TYR A 20 -3.23 0.97 11.31
N ALA A 21 -2.43 -0.05 11.62
CA ALA A 21 -1.50 -0.65 10.67
C ALA A 21 -2.22 -1.20 9.42
N TYR A 22 -3.41 -1.79 9.60
CA TYR A 22 -4.23 -2.28 8.48
C TYR A 22 -4.85 -1.16 7.66
N TYR A 23 -5.18 -0.02 8.26
CA TYR A 23 -5.77 1.12 7.56
C TYR A 23 -4.73 1.95 6.80
N VAL A 24 -3.52 2.09 7.35
CA VAL A 24 -2.48 2.97 6.79
C VAL A 24 -1.55 2.27 5.81
N LYS A 25 -1.34 0.96 5.94
CA LYS A 25 -0.61 0.19 4.93
C LYS A 25 -1.60 -0.42 3.95
N ASP A 26 -1.68 0.16 2.75
CA ASP A 26 -2.28 -0.46 1.56
C ASP A 26 -1.49 -1.73 1.08
N ASN A 27 -0.56 -2.25 1.88
CA ASN A 27 0.19 -3.46 1.60
C ASN A 27 -0.76 -4.66 1.50
N GLY A 28 -1.04 -5.09 0.27
CA GLY A 28 -1.93 -6.22 -0.03
C GLY A 28 -3.28 -5.82 -0.62
N LYS A 29 -3.57 -4.53 -0.78
CA LYS A 29 -4.76 -4.08 -1.51
C LYS A 29 -4.56 -4.37 -2.99
N LYS A 30 -5.50 -5.08 -3.60
CA LYS A 30 -5.48 -5.39 -5.02
C LYS A 30 -5.71 -4.11 -5.82
N ILE A 31 -4.64 -3.56 -6.40
CA ILE A 31 -4.72 -2.38 -7.27
C ILE A 31 -5.08 -2.84 -8.67
N THR A 32 -6.26 -2.47 -9.15
CA THR A 32 -6.65 -2.72 -10.54
C THR A 32 -6.00 -1.66 -11.42
N VAL A 33 -5.04 -2.07 -12.24
CA VAL A 33 -4.36 -1.19 -13.20
C VAL A 33 -4.82 -1.47 -14.62
N SER A 34 -4.73 -0.46 -15.49
CA SER A 34 -4.97 -0.66 -16.92
C SER A 34 -3.85 -1.52 -17.54
N LYS A 35 -4.18 -2.26 -18.60
CA LYS A 35 -3.21 -3.12 -19.32
C LYS A 35 -1.98 -2.35 -19.81
N LYS A 36 -2.15 -1.07 -20.18
CA LYS A 36 -1.05 -0.19 -20.62
C LYS A 36 -0.05 0.05 -19.49
N VAL A 37 -0.53 0.36 -18.28
CA VAL A 37 0.32 0.61 -17.11
C VAL A 37 1.02 -0.66 -16.64
N ALA A 38 0.35 -1.82 -16.71
CA ALA A 38 0.96 -3.11 -16.43
C ALA A 38 2.15 -3.39 -17.37
N ASN A 39 1.97 -3.21 -18.68
CA ASN A 39 3.07 -3.38 -19.64
C ASN A 39 4.24 -2.43 -19.37
N THR A 40 3.97 -1.17 -18.98
CA THR A 40 5.04 -0.22 -18.63
C THR A 40 5.83 -0.66 -17.40
N ILE A 41 5.16 -1.25 -16.40
CA ILE A 41 5.84 -1.81 -15.22
C ILE A 41 6.73 -2.98 -15.64
N ASP A 42 6.19 -3.90 -16.44
CA ASP A 42 6.94 -5.06 -16.93
C ASP A 42 8.17 -4.64 -17.78
N ASP A 43 8.01 -3.65 -18.66
CA ASP A 43 9.10 -3.12 -19.48
C ASP A 43 10.23 -2.52 -18.62
N ILE A 44 9.89 -1.83 -17.53
CA ILE A 44 10.86 -1.27 -16.58
C ILE A 44 11.58 -2.39 -15.82
N GLU A 45 10.85 -3.40 -15.33
CA GLU A 45 11.47 -4.56 -14.65
C GLU A 45 12.43 -5.34 -15.57
N ILE A 46 12.07 -5.47 -16.86
CA ILE A 46 12.94 -6.10 -17.86
C ILE A 46 14.18 -5.23 -18.14
N GLN A 47 14.01 -3.91 -18.22
CA GLN A 47 15.11 -2.97 -18.49
C GLN A 47 16.12 -2.91 -17.33
N ASP A 48 15.63 -2.81 -16.10
CA ASP A 48 16.46 -2.67 -14.91
C ASP A 48 16.99 -4.02 -14.42
N GLY A 49 16.40 -5.13 -14.90
CA GLY A 49 16.79 -6.50 -14.54
C GLY A 49 16.46 -6.86 -13.09
N GLU A 50 15.71 -6.00 -12.39
CA GLU A 50 15.30 -6.14 -10.99
C GLU A 50 13.79 -5.93 -10.86
N ALA A 51 13.17 -6.67 -9.94
CA ALA A 51 11.75 -6.49 -9.64
C ALA A 51 11.51 -5.16 -8.92
N LEU A 52 10.48 -4.43 -9.34
CA LEU A 52 10.14 -3.15 -8.72
C LEU A 52 9.51 -3.38 -7.34
N SER A 53 9.84 -2.50 -6.38
CA SER A 53 9.14 -2.52 -5.09
C SER A 53 7.69 -2.05 -5.24
N GLN A 54 6.80 -2.53 -4.35
CA GLN A 54 5.39 -2.12 -4.36
C GLN A 54 5.21 -0.59 -4.34
N GLN A 55 6.09 0.14 -3.63
CA GLN A 55 6.02 1.59 -3.58
C GLN A 55 6.36 2.24 -4.92
N GLN A 56 7.35 1.70 -5.66
CA GLN A 56 7.69 2.18 -7.00
C GLN A 56 6.54 1.92 -7.98
N ILE A 57 5.92 0.73 -7.92
CA ILE A 57 4.76 0.38 -8.71
C ILE A 57 3.59 1.36 -8.45
N ILE A 58 3.28 1.65 -7.18
CA ILE A 58 2.24 2.61 -6.79
C ILE A 58 2.53 4.00 -7.35
N ASN A 59 3.77 4.47 -7.25
CA ASN A 59 4.17 5.77 -7.78
C ASN A 59 4.01 5.85 -9.31
N ILE A 60 4.37 4.80 -10.05
CA ILE A 60 4.20 4.72 -11.52
C ILE A 60 2.71 4.76 -11.90
N ILE A 61 1.86 4.07 -11.15
CA ILE A 61 0.41 4.05 -11.37
C ILE A 61 -0.19 5.43 -11.10
N GLN A 62 0.18 6.09 -9.99
CA GLN A 62 -0.31 7.43 -9.65
C GLN A 62 0.10 8.45 -10.72
N ASN A 63 1.36 8.44 -11.17
CA ASN A 63 1.84 9.36 -12.21
C ASN A 63 1.13 9.14 -13.56
N ASN A 64 0.86 7.88 -13.94
CA ASN A 64 0.11 7.59 -15.18
C ASN A 64 -1.38 7.98 -15.07
N SER A 65 -1.98 7.84 -13.90
CA SER A 65 -3.39 8.18 -13.67
C SER A 65 -3.59 9.70 -13.70
N ALA A 66 -2.70 10.47 -13.07
CA ALA A 66 -2.70 11.94 -13.13
C ALA A 66 -2.53 12.47 -14.56
N SER A 67 -1.68 11.82 -15.37
CA SER A 67 -1.51 12.17 -16.79
C SER A 67 -2.74 11.87 -17.66
N THR A 68 -3.73 11.13 -17.16
CA THR A 68 -4.98 10.81 -17.89
C THR A 68 -6.12 11.77 -17.55
N GLU A 69 -6.02 12.54 -16.46
CA GLU A 69 -7.03 13.55 -16.07
C GLU A 69 -6.80 14.93 -16.73
N GLU A 70 -5.68 15.14 -17.43
CA GLU A 70 -5.37 16.39 -18.15
C GLU A 70 -5.68 16.36 -19.67
N LEU A 71 -6.57 15.48 -20.14
CA LEU A 71 -7.00 15.42 -21.55
C LEU A 71 -8.52 15.49 -21.72
#